data_AF-A0A8X6S1I0-F1
#
_entry.id   AF-A0A8X6S1I0-F1
#
_cell.length_a   1.000
_cell.length_b   1.000
_cell.length_c   1.000
_cell.angle_alpha   90.00
_cell.angle_beta   90.00
_cell.angle_gamma   90.00
#
_symmetry.space_group_name_H-M   'P 1'
#
loop_
_entity.id
_entity.type
_entity.pdbx_description
1 polymer ?
#
loop_
_entity_poly.entity_id
_entity_poly.type
_entity_poly.pdbx_seq_one_letter_code
_entity_poly.pdbx_strand_id
1 'polypeptide(L)'
;MVYISCIVHEHWCADDLHVASRYIFRAISMLENLRVHATETRSSESSDQREVKLETDRIRTNQIRYSETTELRERRLQNVRISTARSRRTLHADLNLSAFHYDSNNDYSLHPNVVIGKMDKICMYCSALKFKNETRRMCCASGKVKLPELHSPPEPPSTFLSGVTRVSKHFLENIRKYN
;
A
#
# COMPACT_ATOMS: atom_id res chain seq x y z
N MET A 1 -23.48 37.28 50.32
CA MET A 1 -23.54 35.96 49.66
C MET A 1 -24.17 36.11 48.28
N VAL A 2 -23.37 36.13 47.22
CA VAL A 2 -23.67 35.53 45.89
C VAL A 2 -22.32 35.23 45.24
N TYR A 3 -22.24 34.01 44.70
CA TYR A 3 -21.19 33.45 43.86
C TYR A 3 -20.76 34.36 42.69
N ILE A 4 -19.53 34.22 42.21
CA ILE A 4 -19.21 33.63 40.89
C ILE A 4 -17.69 33.62 40.71
N SER A 5 -17.16 32.40 40.67
CA SER A 5 -15.83 32.03 40.17
C SER A 5 -15.76 32.26 38.67
N CYS A 6 -14.72 32.93 38.18
CA CYS A 6 -14.37 32.89 36.76
C CYS A 6 -12.86 32.71 36.57
N ILE A 7 -12.53 31.46 36.19
CA ILE A 7 -11.64 31.09 35.08
C ILE A 7 -10.14 31.06 35.41
N VAL A 8 -9.70 29.85 35.74
CA VAL A 8 -8.33 29.34 35.66
C VAL A 8 -8.09 28.85 34.22
N HIS A 9 -6.93 29.22 33.66
CA HIS A 9 -6.18 28.54 32.59
C HIS A 9 -6.87 28.20 31.26
N GLU A 10 -6.39 28.82 30.17
CA GLU A 10 -5.83 28.15 28.97
C GLU A 10 -5.79 29.12 27.78
N HIS A 11 -4.75 29.96 27.73
CA HIS A 11 -4.31 30.59 26.49
C HIS A 11 -3.25 29.67 25.87
N TRP A 12 -3.66 28.75 25.00
CA TRP A 12 -2.73 28.09 24.07
C TRP A 12 -2.47 29.08 22.93
N CYS A 13 -1.26 29.61 22.83
CA CYS A 13 -0.89 30.58 21.80
C CYS A 13 -0.71 29.87 20.45
N ALA A 14 -1.09 30.52 19.34
CA ALA A 14 -0.96 29.98 17.98
C ALA A 14 0.49 29.61 17.59
N ASP A 15 1.48 30.13 18.31
CA ASP A 15 2.90 29.78 18.19
C ASP A 15 3.20 28.35 18.68
N ASP A 16 2.50 27.88 19.73
CA ASP A 16 2.67 26.52 20.27
C ASP A 16 2.19 25.46 19.27
N LEU A 17 1.13 25.75 18.52
CA LEU A 17 0.62 24.87 17.46
C LEU A 17 1.60 24.78 16.28
N HIS A 18 2.25 25.88 15.90
CA HIS A 18 3.27 25.89 14.85
C HIS A 18 4.54 25.16 15.28
N VAL A 19 4.97 25.33 16.53
CA VAL A 19 6.13 24.61 17.08
C VAL A 19 5.82 23.11 17.18
N ALA A 20 4.64 22.72 17.65
CA ALA A 20 4.19 21.33 17.69
C ALA A 20 4.12 20.71 16.29
N SER A 21 3.57 21.44 15.30
CA SER A 21 3.52 21.01 13.90
C SER A 21 4.92 20.79 13.30
N ARG A 22 5.86 21.71 13.56
CA ARG A 22 7.27 21.54 13.14
C ARG A 22 7.95 20.35 13.83
N TYR A 23 7.64 20.10 15.10
CA TYR A 23 8.16 18.96 15.84
C TYR A 23 7.62 17.64 15.28
N ILE A 24 6.32 17.56 15.03
CA ILE A 24 5.67 16.40 14.40
C ILE A 24 6.24 16.16 13.02
N PHE A 25 6.37 17.19 12.17
CA PHE A 25 6.94 17.04 10.83
C PHE A 25 8.39 16.54 10.87
N ARG A 26 9.21 17.06 11.80
CA ARG A 26 10.57 16.56 12.02
C ARG A 26 10.59 15.12 12.50
N ALA A 27 9.71 14.73 13.43
CA ALA A 27 9.60 13.37 13.91
C ALA A 27 9.18 12.40 12.80
N ILE A 28 8.20 12.78 11.97
CA ILE A 28 7.77 12.00 10.80
C ILE A 28 8.91 11.85 9.81
N SER A 29 9.60 12.94 9.46
CA SER A 29 10.75 12.89 8.56
C SER A 29 11.89 12.02 9.10
N MET A 30 12.16 12.08 10.41
CA MET A 30 13.16 11.23 11.06
C MET A 30 12.76 9.75 10.99
N LEU A 31 11.50 9.42 11.28
CA LEU A 31 11.00 8.05 11.18
C LEU A 31 11.06 7.52 9.74
N GLU A 32 10.78 8.36 8.76
CA GLU A 32 10.87 8.00 7.35
C GLU A 32 12.31 7.72 6.93
N ASN A 33 13.26 8.57 7.34
CA ASN A 33 14.68 8.34 7.10
C ASN A 33 15.19 7.06 7.77
N LEU A 34 14.77 6.79 9.01
CA LEU A 34 15.08 5.54 9.70
C LEU A 34 14.52 4.32 8.97
N ARG A 35 13.28 4.44 8.43
CA ARG A 35 12.66 3.39 7.63
C ARG A 35 13.47 3.10 6.37
N VAL A 36 13.83 4.13 5.62
CA VAL A 36 14.63 4.01 4.38
C VAL A 36 15.99 3.37 4.67
N HIS A 37 16.71 3.88 5.66
CA HIS A 37 18.01 3.33 6.03
C HIS A 37 17.92 1.86 6.52
N ALA A 38 16.86 1.51 7.26
CA ALA A 38 16.61 0.12 7.66
C ALA A 38 16.27 -0.79 6.47
N THR A 39 15.66 -0.27 5.40
CA THR A 39 15.41 -1.05 4.18
C THR A 39 16.68 -1.26 3.37
N GLU A 40 17.54 -0.24 3.25
CA GLU A 40 18.81 -0.31 2.51
C GLU A 40 19.81 -1.25 3.19
N THR A 41 19.87 -1.24 4.52
CA THR A 41 20.72 -2.18 5.27
C THR A 41 20.24 -3.62 5.12
N ARG A 42 18.92 -3.85 5.10
CA ARG A 42 18.34 -5.19 4.88
C ARG A 42 18.46 -5.68 3.44
N SER A 43 18.53 -4.80 2.45
CA SER A 43 18.70 -5.20 1.04
C SER A 43 20.15 -5.54 0.71
N SER A 44 21.11 -4.96 1.43
CA SER A 44 22.56 -5.20 1.28
C SER A 44 23.12 -6.26 2.23
N GLU A 45 22.30 -6.85 3.10
CA GLU A 45 22.75 -7.84 4.08
C GLU A 45 23.17 -9.17 3.43
N SER A 46 24.25 -9.75 3.94
CA SER A 46 24.65 -11.12 3.60
C SER A 46 23.76 -12.17 4.27
N SER A 47 23.81 -13.42 3.77
CA SER A 47 23.06 -14.53 4.36
C SER A 47 23.40 -14.74 5.84
N ASP A 48 24.70 -14.71 6.18
CA ASP A 48 25.16 -14.94 7.55
C ASP A 48 24.71 -13.82 8.50
N GLN A 49 24.80 -12.56 8.05
CA GLN A 49 24.30 -11.41 8.81
C GLN A 49 22.79 -11.49 9.03
N ARG A 50 22.03 -11.93 8.02
CA ARG A 50 20.58 -12.17 8.13
C ARG A 50 20.28 -13.25 9.15
N GLU A 51 21.00 -14.36 9.13
CA GLU A 51 20.80 -15.47 10.07
C GLU A 51 21.07 -15.04 11.51
N VAL A 52 22.19 -14.37 11.76
CA VAL A 52 22.52 -13.80 13.08
C VAL A 52 21.41 -12.87 13.56
N LYS A 53 20.95 -11.94 12.72
CA LYS A 53 19.85 -11.02 13.06
C LYS A 53 18.58 -11.78 13.43
N LEU A 54 18.15 -12.74 12.61
CA LEU A 54 16.95 -13.54 12.88
C LEU A 54 17.07 -14.33 14.20
N GLU A 55 18.25 -14.85 14.49
CA GLU A 55 18.49 -15.57 15.73
C GLU A 55 18.47 -14.64 16.95
N THR A 56 19.07 -13.44 16.85
CA THR A 56 18.96 -12.43 17.91
C THR A 56 17.50 -12.02 18.17
N ASP A 57 16.70 -11.82 17.11
CA ASP A 57 15.28 -11.48 17.23
C ASP A 57 14.47 -12.61 17.88
N ARG A 58 14.78 -13.87 17.55
CA ARG A 58 14.18 -15.05 18.18
C ARG A 58 14.49 -15.10 19.68
N ILE A 59 15.77 -14.96 20.06
CA ILE A 59 16.21 -14.98 21.46
C ILE A 59 15.52 -13.87 22.23
N ARG A 60 15.53 -12.63 21.70
CA ARG A 60 14.88 -11.48 22.33
C ARG A 60 13.38 -11.71 22.52
N THR A 61 12.70 -12.23 21.51
CA THR A 61 11.27 -12.53 21.59
C THR A 61 10.98 -13.60 22.64
N ASN A 62 11.81 -14.64 22.73
CA ASN A 62 11.67 -15.69 23.72
C ASN A 62 11.89 -15.17 25.14
N GLN A 63 12.89 -14.30 25.35
CA GLN A 63 13.11 -13.66 26.64
C GLN A 63 11.90 -12.81 27.08
N ILE A 64 11.33 -12.00 26.17
CA ILE A 64 10.12 -11.22 26.45
C ILE A 64 8.95 -12.13 26.84
N ARG A 65 8.79 -13.27 26.16
CA ARG A 65 7.74 -14.27 26.47
C ARG A 65 8.00 -14.99 27.78
N TYR A 66 9.27 -15.23 28.13
CA TYR A 66 9.62 -15.90 29.38
C TYR A 66 9.29 -15.01 30.60
N SER A 67 9.54 -13.71 30.49
CA SER A 67 9.24 -12.73 31.53
C SER A 67 7.83 -12.11 31.42
N GLU A 68 6.95 -12.65 30.58
CA GLU A 68 5.61 -12.06 30.38
C GLU A 68 4.71 -12.31 31.59
N THR A 69 3.92 -11.30 31.98
CA THR A 69 2.88 -11.50 32.99
C THR A 69 1.71 -12.31 32.41
N THR A 70 0.89 -12.89 33.28
CA THR A 70 -0.30 -13.65 32.88
C THR A 70 -1.27 -12.82 32.03
N GLU A 71 -1.52 -11.56 32.40
CA GLU A 71 -2.37 -10.64 31.63
C GLU A 71 -1.83 -10.37 30.22
N LEU A 72 -0.52 -10.12 30.10
CA LEU A 72 0.13 -9.88 28.81
C LEU A 72 0.08 -11.13 27.93
N ARG A 73 0.27 -12.31 28.54
CA ARG A 73 0.13 -13.61 27.87
C ARG A 73 -1.28 -13.82 27.32
N GLU A 74 -2.29 -13.57 28.14
CA GLU A 74 -3.70 -13.73 27.74
C GLU A 74 -4.06 -12.78 26.58
N ARG A 75 -3.67 -11.50 26.68
CA ARG A 75 -3.89 -10.53 25.59
C ARG A 75 -3.20 -10.96 24.30
N ARG A 76 -1.97 -11.45 24.37
CA ARG A 76 -1.24 -11.97 23.20
C ARG A 76 -1.96 -13.17 22.58
N LEU A 77 -2.40 -14.13 23.39
CA LEU A 77 -3.14 -15.31 22.91
C LEU A 77 -4.50 -14.93 22.32
N GLN A 78 -5.20 -13.97 22.93
CA GLN A 78 -6.46 -13.45 22.41
C GLN A 78 -6.26 -12.79 21.04
N ASN A 79 -5.23 -11.96 20.88
CA ASN A 79 -4.90 -11.34 19.60
C ASN A 79 -4.58 -12.39 18.52
N VAL A 80 -3.83 -13.44 18.86
CA VAL A 80 -3.57 -14.57 17.95
C VAL A 80 -4.86 -15.27 17.55
N ARG A 81 -5.76 -15.54 18.50
CA ARG A 81 -7.07 -16.16 18.22
C ARG A 81 -7.90 -15.30 17.26
N ILE A 82 -7.99 -13.99 17.53
CA ILE A 82 -8.74 -13.04 16.68
C ILE A 82 -8.14 -12.99 15.27
N SER A 83 -6.82 -12.83 15.15
CA SER A 83 -6.14 -12.78 13.86
C SER A 83 -6.32 -14.07 13.06
N THR A 84 -6.20 -15.23 13.71
CA THR A 84 -6.39 -16.53 13.07
C THR A 84 -7.85 -16.76 12.66
N ALA A 85 -8.81 -16.34 13.49
CA ALA A 85 -10.24 -16.42 13.16
C ALA A 85 -10.59 -15.49 11.98
N ARG A 86 -10.05 -14.27 11.96
CA ARG A 86 -10.20 -13.31 10.86
C ARG A 86 -9.65 -13.87 9.54
N SER A 87 -8.43 -14.41 9.57
CA SER A 87 -7.81 -15.02 8.39
C SER A 87 -8.63 -16.19 7.85
N ARG A 88 -9.09 -17.10 8.74
CA ARG A 88 -9.96 -18.22 8.35
C ARG A 88 -11.30 -17.75 7.79
N ARG A 89 -11.92 -16.75 8.40
CA ARG A 89 -13.15 -16.16 7.88
C ARG A 89 -12.95 -15.62 6.47
N THR A 90 -11.87 -14.89 6.23
CA THR A 90 -11.60 -14.36 4.89
C THR A 90 -11.33 -15.45 3.87
N LEU A 91 -10.59 -16.51 4.21
CA LEU A 91 -10.35 -17.64 3.29
C LEU A 91 -11.64 -18.37 2.88
N HIS A 92 -12.68 -18.32 3.70
CA HIS A 92 -13.96 -18.98 3.48
C HIS A 92 -15.12 -17.99 3.27
N ALA A 93 -14.83 -16.71 3.03
CA ALA A 93 -15.85 -15.70 2.83
C ALA A 93 -16.55 -15.93 1.50
N ASP A 94 -17.89 -15.86 1.48
CA ASP A 94 -18.60 -15.74 0.22
C ASP A 94 -18.37 -14.32 -0.34
N LEU A 95 -17.83 -14.25 -1.55
CA LEU A 95 -17.56 -12.98 -2.24
C LEU A 95 -18.72 -12.54 -3.15
N ASN A 96 -19.85 -13.25 -3.14
CA ASN A 96 -21.03 -12.83 -3.87
C ASN A 96 -21.44 -11.41 -3.45
N LEU A 97 -21.43 -10.49 -4.42
CA LEU A 97 -21.74 -9.07 -4.24
C LEU A 97 -20.85 -8.33 -3.22
N SER A 98 -19.69 -8.90 -2.83
CA SER A 98 -18.81 -8.28 -1.84
C SER A 98 -18.26 -6.91 -2.27
N ALA A 99 -18.26 -6.62 -3.57
CA ALA A 99 -17.92 -5.30 -4.11
C ALA A 99 -18.90 -4.20 -3.64
N PHE A 100 -20.17 -4.56 -3.37
CA PHE A 100 -21.18 -3.64 -2.86
C PHE A 100 -21.24 -3.61 -1.33
N HIS A 101 -20.76 -4.66 -0.67
CA HIS A 101 -20.74 -4.83 0.78
C HIS A 101 -19.33 -5.04 1.30
N TYR A 102 -18.49 -4.01 1.16
CA TYR A 102 -17.11 -4.07 1.65
C TYR A 102 -17.08 -4.16 3.18
N ASP A 103 -16.42 -5.19 3.71
CA ASP A 103 -16.16 -5.35 5.15
C ASP A 103 -14.67 -5.14 5.44
N SER A 104 -14.36 -4.03 6.12
CA SER A 104 -13.00 -3.69 6.56
C SER A 104 -12.37 -4.70 7.52
N ASN A 105 -13.16 -5.62 8.09
CA ASN A 105 -12.68 -6.71 8.92
C ASN A 105 -12.21 -7.92 8.11
N ASN A 106 -12.40 -7.96 6.80
CA ASN A 106 -11.84 -9.02 5.96
C ASN A 106 -10.49 -8.60 5.39
N ASP A 107 -9.53 -9.53 5.40
CA ASP A 107 -8.26 -9.33 4.72
C ASP A 107 -8.34 -9.96 3.32
N TYR A 108 -8.99 -9.27 2.39
CA TYR A 108 -9.27 -9.77 1.05
C TYR A 108 -8.00 -10.19 0.28
N SER A 109 -6.82 -9.71 0.68
CA SER A 109 -5.54 -10.11 0.07
C SER A 109 -5.22 -11.60 0.25
N LEU A 110 -5.76 -12.21 1.32
CA LEU A 110 -5.60 -13.64 1.61
C LEU A 110 -6.57 -14.52 0.79
N HIS A 111 -7.65 -13.96 0.25
CA HIS A 111 -8.68 -14.74 -0.40
C HIS A 111 -8.21 -15.24 -1.79
N PRO A 112 -8.24 -16.57 -2.07
CA PRO A 112 -7.72 -17.14 -3.33
C PRO A 112 -8.31 -16.51 -4.60
N ASN A 113 -9.62 -16.23 -4.60
CA ASN A 113 -10.32 -15.63 -5.74
C ASN A 113 -10.08 -14.12 -5.95
N VAL A 114 -9.47 -13.42 -4.99
CA VAL A 114 -9.12 -11.99 -5.13
C VAL A 114 -7.79 -11.82 -5.87
N VAL A 115 -6.96 -12.88 -5.91
CA VAL A 115 -5.68 -12.86 -6.61
C VAL A 115 -5.92 -12.96 -8.13
N ILE A 116 -5.89 -11.80 -8.81
CA ILE A 116 -6.09 -11.70 -10.28
C ILE A 116 -4.90 -12.32 -11.05
N GLY A 117 -3.68 -12.26 -10.50
CA GLY A 117 -2.46 -12.78 -11.11
C GLY A 117 -1.77 -11.79 -12.08
N LYS A 118 -0.76 -12.27 -12.81
CA LYS A 118 -0.03 -11.46 -13.80
C LYS A 118 -0.79 -11.37 -15.13
N MET A 119 -0.63 -10.25 -15.83
CA MET A 119 -1.17 -10.02 -17.17
C MET A 119 -0.18 -10.54 -18.23
N ASP A 120 -0.05 -11.86 -18.32
CA ASP A 120 1.01 -12.54 -19.11
C ASP A 120 0.47 -13.42 -20.24
N LYS A 121 -0.85 -13.50 -20.42
CA LYS A 121 -1.46 -14.25 -21.51
C LYS A 121 -1.68 -13.36 -22.71
N ILE A 122 -1.36 -13.85 -23.89
CA ILE A 122 -1.59 -13.12 -25.14
C ILE A 122 -2.95 -13.55 -25.70
N CYS A 123 -3.77 -12.58 -26.11
CA CYS A 123 -4.99 -12.85 -26.85
C CYS A 123 -4.68 -13.32 -28.28
N MET A 124 -5.27 -14.44 -28.71
CA MET A 124 -5.06 -14.97 -30.06
C MET A 124 -5.60 -14.08 -31.20
N TYR A 125 -6.51 -13.16 -30.90
CA TYR A 125 -7.20 -12.36 -31.92
C TYR A 125 -6.60 -10.96 -32.10
N CYS A 126 -6.18 -10.32 -31.00
CA CYS A 126 -5.69 -8.94 -31.01
C CYS A 126 -4.27 -8.77 -30.44
N SER A 127 -3.62 -9.87 -30.04
CA SER A 127 -2.28 -9.88 -29.44
C SER A 127 -2.13 -9.07 -28.15
N ALA A 128 -3.22 -8.55 -27.57
CA ALA A 128 -3.20 -7.87 -26.28
C ALA A 128 -2.84 -8.83 -25.15
N LEU A 129 -2.11 -8.33 -24.15
CA LEU A 129 -1.90 -9.02 -22.89
C LEU A 129 -3.22 -9.05 -22.09
N LYS A 130 -3.50 -10.17 -21.44
CA LYS A 130 -4.71 -10.42 -20.65
C LYS A 130 -4.40 -11.24 -19.41
N PHE A 131 -5.30 -11.23 -18.44
CA PHE A 131 -5.18 -12.11 -17.27
C PHE A 131 -5.57 -13.55 -17.61
N LYS A 132 -5.02 -14.50 -16.84
CA LYS A 132 -5.30 -15.94 -17.02
C LYS A 132 -6.79 -16.28 -16.98
N ASN A 133 -7.51 -15.69 -16.03
CA ASN A 133 -8.94 -15.94 -15.79
C ASN A 133 -9.86 -14.89 -16.44
N GLU A 134 -9.31 -14.01 -17.28
CA GLU A 134 -10.10 -13.02 -18.00
C GLU A 134 -11.01 -13.68 -19.03
N THR A 135 -12.28 -13.25 -19.07
CA THR A 135 -13.23 -13.82 -20.04
C THR A 135 -12.82 -13.43 -21.47
N ARG A 136 -13.06 -14.34 -22.43
CA ARG A 136 -12.64 -14.18 -23.84
C ARG A 136 -13.15 -12.89 -24.50
N ARG A 137 -14.21 -12.28 -23.95
CA ARG A 137 -14.87 -11.10 -24.51
C ARG A 137 -14.28 -9.77 -24.04
N MET A 138 -13.50 -9.73 -22.96
CA MET A 138 -13.03 -8.46 -22.37
C MET A 138 -12.03 -7.72 -23.25
N CYS A 139 -11.08 -8.41 -23.87
CA CYS A 139 -10.04 -7.75 -24.67
C CYS A 139 -10.47 -7.33 -26.09
N CYS A 140 -11.28 -8.14 -26.79
CA CYS A 140 -11.65 -7.89 -28.20
C CYS A 140 -13.00 -8.50 -28.59
N ALA A 141 -13.88 -8.75 -27.62
CA ALA A 141 -15.15 -9.44 -27.83
C ALA A 141 -15.01 -10.76 -28.61
N SER A 142 -13.95 -11.54 -28.31
CA SER A 142 -13.58 -12.77 -29.03
C SER A 142 -13.27 -12.53 -30.53
N GLY A 143 -12.48 -11.52 -30.84
CA GLY A 143 -12.04 -11.21 -32.21
C GLY A 143 -13.05 -10.42 -33.05
N LYS A 144 -14.20 -10.04 -32.47
CA LYS A 144 -15.20 -9.18 -33.13
C LYS A 144 -14.73 -7.75 -33.23
N VAL A 145 -13.91 -7.29 -32.28
CA VAL A 145 -13.29 -5.97 -32.32
C VAL A 145 -11.89 -6.15 -32.88
N LYS A 146 -11.70 -5.72 -34.14
CA LYS A 146 -10.38 -5.49 -34.72
C LYS A 146 -10.11 -4.00 -34.60
N LEU A 147 -9.19 -3.62 -33.72
CA LEU A 147 -8.69 -2.25 -33.69
C LEU A 147 -7.92 -2.01 -34.99
N PRO A 148 -8.17 -0.89 -35.70
CA PRO A 148 -7.30 -0.46 -36.77
C PRO A 148 -5.86 -0.34 -36.27
N GLU A 149 -4.90 -0.56 -37.17
CA GLU A 149 -3.50 -0.31 -36.85
C GLU A 149 -3.34 1.16 -36.43
N LEU A 150 -2.78 1.39 -35.24
CA LEU A 150 -2.57 2.75 -34.75
C LEU A 150 -1.38 3.35 -35.50
N HIS A 151 -1.66 4.23 -36.45
CA HIS A 151 -0.62 5.03 -37.09
C HIS A 151 0.00 5.97 -36.07
N SER A 152 1.30 6.24 -36.22
CA SER A 152 1.97 7.27 -35.44
C SER A 152 1.22 8.61 -35.60
N PRO A 153 1.00 9.36 -34.52
CA PRO A 153 0.32 10.64 -34.61
C PRO A 153 1.08 11.57 -35.57
N PRO A 154 0.38 12.41 -36.35
CA PRO A 154 1.04 13.40 -37.20
C PRO A 154 1.81 14.43 -36.36
N GLU A 155 2.68 15.20 -37.01
CA GLU A 155 3.27 16.40 -36.41
C GLU A 155 2.22 17.51 -36.29
N PRO A 156 2.30 18.39 -35.26
CA PRO A 156 3.31 18.44 -34.19
C PRO A 156 3.17 17.49 -32.97
N PRO A 157 2.03 16.78 -32.72
CA PRO A 157 1.90 15.90 -31.55
C PRO A 157 2.96 14.81 -31.42
N SER A 158 3.43 14.24 -32.54
CA SER A 158 4.51 13.24 -32.53
C SER A 158 5.75 13.73 -31.80
N THR A 159 6.22 14.95 -32.08
CA THR A 159 7.36 15.56 -31.37
C THR A 159 7.11 15.66 -29.88
N PHE A 160 5.93 16.10 -29.43
CA PHE A 160 5.62 16.26 -28.00
C PHE A 160 5.53 14.93 -27.24
N LEU A 161 5.07 13.87 -27.91
CA LEU A 161 4.89 12.54 -27.31
C LEU A 161 6.16 11.68 -27.37
N SER A 162 7.19 12.11 -28.12
CA SER A 162 8.42 11.33 -28.36
C SER A 162 9.31 11.11 -27.13
N GLY A 163 9.25 11.99 -26.12
CA GLY A 163 10.08 11.93 -24.90
C GLY A 163 11.60 12.17 -25.11
N VAL A 164 12.06 12.36 -26.35
CA VAL A 164 13.48 12.54 -26.68
C VAL A 164 13.94 14.00 -26.60
N THR A 165 13.11 14.95 -27.01
CA THR A 165 13.48 16.38 -27.02
C THR A 165 13.25 17.03 -25.65
N ARG A 166 13.93 18.15 -25.39
CA ARG A 166 13.69 18.94 -24.17
C ARG A 166 12.22 19.38 -24.07
N VAL A 167 11.63 19.75 -25.22
CA VAL A 167 10.25 20.18 -25.33
C VAL A 167 9.29 19.04 -25.00
N SER A 168 9.55 17.83 -25.50
CA SER A 168 8.71 16.66 -25.21
C SER A 168 8.77 16.25 -23.75
N LYS A 169 9.96 16.28 -23.13
CA LYS A 169 10.11 15.96 -21.69
C LYS A 169 9.34 16.95 -20.82
N HIS A 170 9.52 18.25 -21.07
CA HIS A 170 8.80 19.30 -20.37
C HIS A 170 7.28 19.17 -20.52
N PHE A 171 6.81 18.88 -21.74
CA PHE A 171 5.39 18.65 -22.03
C PHE A 171 4.84 17.45 -21.25
N LEU A 172 5.52 16.30 -21.28
CA LEU A 172 5.09 15.09 -20.56
C LEU A 172 5.07 15.29 -19.04
N GLU A 173 6.04 16.00 -18.48
CA GLU A 173 6.09 16.32 -17.04
C GLU A 173 4.95 17.26 -16.60
N ASN A 174 4.51 18.16 -17.50
CA ASN A 174 3.52 19.20 -17.20
C ASN A 174 2.16 18.98 -17.88
N ILE A 175 1.89 17.80 -18.44
CA ILE A 175 0.72 17.55 -19.29
C ILE A 175 -0.63 17.89 -18.62
N ARG A 176 -0.70 17.79 -17.29
CA ARG A 176 -1.87 18.15 -16.48
C ARG A 176 -2.16 19.65 -16.41
N LYS A 177 -1.19 20.52 -16.71
CA LYS A 177 -1.37 21.99 -16.72
C LYS A 177 -1.90 22.51 -18.05
N TYR A 178 -1.76 21.71 -19.11
CA TYR A 178 -2.15 22.08 -20.48
C TYR A 178 -3.57 21.61 -20.85
N ASN A 179 -4.23 20.83 -19.98
CA ASN A 179 -5.63 20.40 -20.09
C ASN A 179 -6.43 20.95 -18.92
#